data_AF-A0AAV9H048-F1
#
_entry.id   AF-A0AAV9H048-F1
#
_cell.length_a   1.000
_cell.length_b   1.000
_cell.length_c   1.000
_cell.angle_alpha   90.00
_cell.angle_beta   90.00
_cell.angle_gamma   90.00
#
_symmetry.space_group_name_H-M   'P 1'
#
loop_
_entity.id
_entity.type
_entity.pdbx_description
1 polymer ?
#
loop_
_entity_poly.entity_id
_entity_poly.type
_entity_poly.pdbx_seq_one_letter_code
_entity_poly.pdbx_strand_id
1 'polypeptide(L)'
;MCSTADEGENIEEVWPASYYRREQDRAERFENIFPIVGYDEHGKFSKYANEGAGRYMIRGEDVDVSSTDPTLLGETADVQGSSVATAIATGVASVVLACYRLARERPDQRPSSPPSLVDACFYRMSEPLRKGKDQERARLLVKLNKLYFLPVGKDVIGDAGDFLEYMAELFNLVC
;
A
#
# COMPACT_ATOMS: atom_id res chain seq x y z
N MET A 1 -2.29 -5.13 -7.57
CA MET A 1 -2.81 -3.87 -7.00
C MET A 1 -3.55 -3.12 -8.10
N CYS A 2 -4.55 -2.31 -7.76
CA CYS A 2 -5.31 -1.55 -8.76
C CYS A 2 -5.82 -0.21 -8.22
N SER A 3 -6.02 0.73 -9.14
CA SER A 3 -6.63 2.04 -8.87
C SER A 3 -8.13 1.89 -8.60
N THR A 4 -8.65 2.78 -7.77
CA THR A 4 -10.09 2.91 -7.46
C THR A 4 -10.75 4.10 -8.14
N ALA A 5 -10.01 4.86 -8.95
CA ALA A 5 -10.56 5.92 -9.78
C ALA A 5 -10.62 5.48 -11.24
N ASP A 6 -11.70 5.88 -11.88
CA ASP A 6 -11.90 5.91 -13.32
C ASP A 6 -12.25 7.36 -13.69
N GLU A 7 -11.68 7.88 -14.77
CA GLU A 7 -11.97 9.25 -15.22
C GLU A 7 -13.40 9.28 -15.80
N GLY A 8 -14.32 9.97 -15.14
CA GLY A 8 -15.67 10.18 -15.67
C GLY A 8 -16.79 10.12 -14.63
N GLU A 9 -18.01 9.87 -15.11
CA GLU A 9 -19.24 9.88 -14.30
C GLU A 9 -19.52 8.55 -13.59
N ASN A 10 -18.82 7.46 -13.94
CA ASN A 10 -19.13 6.12 -13.43
C ASN A 10 -18.16 5.63 -12.36
N ILE A 11 -18.16 6.33 -11.22
CA ILE A 11 -17.29 6.02 -10.08
C ILE A 11 -17.75 4.79 -9.28
N GLU A 12 -18.95 4.24 -9.52
CA GLU A 12 -19.53 3.17 -8.69
C GLU A 12 -18.94 1.77 -8.97
N GLU A 13 -18.55 1.50 -10.22
CA GLU A 13 -18.04 0.19 -10.65
C GLU A 13 -16.74 0.31 -11.45
N VAL A 14 -15.62 0.46 -10.74
CA VAL A 14 -14.28 0.57 -11.33
C VAL A 14 -13.63 -0.81 -11.43
N TRP A 15 -13.40 -1.31 -12.63
CA TRP A 15 -12.71 -2.60 -12.83
C TRP A 15 -11.18 -2.42 -12.83
N PRO A 16 -10.38 -3.32 -12.19
CA PRO A 16 -10.78 -4.52 -11.45
C PRO A 16 -11.03 -4.27 -9.95
N ALA A 17 -11.05 -3.03 -9.47
CA ALA A 17 -11.28 -2.71 -8.05
C ALA A 17 -12.65 -3.22 -7.53
N SER A 18 -13.66 -3.27 -8.40
CA SER A 18 -15.02 -3.74 -8.13
C SER A 18 -15.10 -5.21 -7.71
N TYR A 19 -14.09 -6.03 -8.01
CA TYR A 19 -13.98 -7.41 -7.49
C TYR A 19 -13.72 -7.46 -5.98
N TYR A 20 -13.27 -6.35 -5.39
CA TYR A 20 -13.15 -6.19 -3.96
C TYR A 20 -14.38 -5.43 -3.45
N ARG A 21 -15.46 -6.17 -3.15
CA ARG A 21 -16.58 -5.65 -2.35
C ARG A 21 -16.57 -6.34 -1.00
N ARG A 22 -16.64 -5.55 0.08
CA ARG A 22 -16.73 -6.06 1.46
C ARG A 22 -18.12 -6.65 1.79
N GLU A 23 -19.09 -6.52 0.89
CA GLU A 23 -20.44 -7.07 1.04
C GLU A 23 -20.45 -8.59 0.84
N GLN A 24 -21.10 -9.31 1.76
CA GLN A 24 -21.10 -10.76 1.86
C GLN A 24 -21.85 -11.49 0.71
N ASP A 25 -22.55 -10.76 -0.17
CA ASP A 25 -23.56 -11.32 -1.08
C ASP A 25 -23.10 -11.51 -2.55
N ARG A 26 -21.81 -11.33 -2.87
CA ARG A 26 -21.27 -11.74 -4.20
C ARG A 26 -20.29 -12.91 -4.06
N ALA A 27 -20.42 -13.85 -5.00
CA ALA A 27 -19.90 -15.22 -4.91
C ALA A 27 -18.38 -15.37 -4.91
N GLU A 28 -17.58 -14.35 -5.20
CA GLU A 28 -16.12 -14.49 -5.25
C GLU A 28 -15.40 -13.23 -4.72
N ARG A 29 -14.86 -13.33 -3.50
CA ARG A 29 -13.91 -12.36 -2.96
C ARG A 29 -12.53 -12.68 -3.54
N PHE A 30 -12.03 -11.83 -4.43
CA PHE A 30 -10.67 -11.99 -4.96
C PHE A 30 -9.66 -11.44 -3.96
N GLU A 31 -9.16 -12.31 -3.07
CA GLU A 31 -8.22 -11.94 -2.00
C GLU A 31 -6.90 -11.36 -2.51
N ASN A 32 -6.55 -11.65 -3.76
CA ASN A 32 -5.32 -11.21 -4.42
C ASN A 32 -5.44 -9.83 -5.09
N ILE A 33 -6.61 -9.19 -5.02
CA ILE A 33 -6.81 -7.83 -5.52
C ILE A 33 -6.68 -6.85 -4.34
N PHE A 34 -5.92 -5.79 -4.60
CA PHE A 34 -5.60 -4.74 -3.65
C PHE A 34 -5.99 -3.41 -4.28
N PRO A 35 -7.26 -3.00 -4.16
CA PRO A 35 -7.69 -1.68 -4.59
C PRO A 35 -7.12 -0.62 -3.65
N ILE A 36 -6.44 0.35 -4.24
CA ILE A 36 -5.77 1.43 -3.55
C ILE A 36 -6.53 2.72 -3.81
N VAL A 37 -6.82 3.42 -2.72
CA VAL A 37 -7.45 4.74 -2.75
C VAL A 37 -6.38 5.80 -2.53
N GLY A 38 -6.37 6.82 -3.38
CA GLY A 38 -5.53 8.00 -3.23
C GLY A 38 -6.12 8.97 -2.19
N TYR A 39 -5.24 9.59 -1.40
CA TYR A 39 -5.60 10.66 -0.48
C TYR A 39 -4.53 11.76 -0.45
N ASP A 40 -4.91 12.96 0.02
CA ASP A 40 -4.04 14.13 0.15
C ASP A 40 -3.31 14.21 1.51
N GLU A 41 -2.49 15.24 1.74
CA GLU A 41 -1.79 15.37 3.03
C GLU A 41 -2.72 15.53 4.25
N HIS A 42 -3.98 15.89 4.04
CA HIS A 42 -5.00 16.07 5.08
C HIS A 42 -5.88 14.81 5.30
N GLY A 43 -5.63 13.73 4.56
CA GLY A 43 -6.44 12.51 4.66
C GLY A 43 -7.76 12.58 3.88
N LYS A 44 -7.94 13.56 3.01
CA LYS A 44 -9.10 13.67 2.12
C LYS A 44 -8.85 12.87 0.85
N PHE A 45 -9.88 12.19 0.38
CA PHE A 45 -9.80 11.37 -0.83
C PHE A 45 -9.63 12.21 -2.10
N SER A 46 -8.94 11.62 -3.07
CA SER A 46 -8.87 12.16 -4.43
C SER A 46 -10.28 12.40 -4.98
N LYS A 47 -10.45 13.43 -5.83
CA LYS A 47 -11.76 13.86 -6.36
C LYS A 47 -12.60 12.74 -7.00
N TYR A 48 -11.95 11.76 -7.63
CA TYR A 48 -12.60 10.66 -8.37
C TYR A 48 -12.45 9.29 -7.68
N ALA A 49 -12.01 9.27 -6.43
CA ALA A 49 -11.79 8.03 -5.70
C ALA A 49 -13.10 7.30 -5.39
N ASN A 50 -13.23 6.03 -5.77
CA ASN A 50 -14.24 5.15 -5.22
C ASN A 50 -13.80 4.63 -3.84
N GLU A 51 -14.23 5.33 -2.80
CA GLU A 51 -13.89 4.97 -1.42
C GLU A 51 -14.48 3.63 -0.97
N GLY A 52 -15.61 3.21 -1.55
CA GLY A 52 -16.32 1.97 -1.20
C GLY A 52 -15.59 0.72 -1.70
N ALA A 53 -14.87 0.84 -2.81
CA ALA A 53 -14.06 -0.22 -3.39
C ALA A 53 -12.65 -0.32 -2.78
N GLY A 54 -12.26 0.59 -1.89
CA GLY A 54 -10.90 0.66 -1.33
C GLY A 54 -10.58 -0.41 -0.27
N ARG A 55 -9.45 -1.12 -0.44
CA ARG A 55 -8.86 -1.96 0.63
C ARG A 55 -7.91 -1.16 1.50
N TYR A 56 -7.02 -0.40 0.86
CA TYR A 56 -5.99 0.41 1.51
C TYR A 56 -6.01 1.85 0.99
N MET A 57 -5.58 2.79 1.83
CA MET A 57 -5.44 4.20 1.48
C MET A 57 -3.97 4.59 1.54
N ILE A 58 -3.45 5.14 0.44
CA ILE A 58 -2.06 5.59 0.28
C ILE A 58 -2.06 7.01 -0.29
N ARG A 59 -1.11 7.85 0.14
CA ARG A 59 -1.04 9.22 -0.34
C ARG A 59 -0.81 9.20 -1.85
N GLY A 60 -1.70 9.87 -2.58
CA GLY A 60 -1.70 9.89 -4.04
C GLY A 60 -1.92 11.27 -4.62
N GLU A 61 -2.18 12.29 -3.79
CA GLU A 61 -2.27 13.69 -4.21
C GLU A 61 -1.00 14.45 -3.84
N ASP A 62 -0.70 15.48 -4.65
CA ASP A 62 0.45 16.37 -4.51
C ASP A 62 1.75 15.58 -4.33
N VAL A 63 1.94 14.60 -5.22
CA VAL A 63 3.14 13.75 -5.23
C VAL A 63 4.10 14.30 -6.27
N ASP A 64 5.23 14.78 -5.76
CA ASP A 64 6.38 15.16 -6.58
C ASP A 64 6.98 13.90 -7.24
N VAL A 65 6.86 13.82 -8.56
CA VAL A 65 7.46 12.77 -9.41
C VAL A 65 8.63 13.29 -10.22
N SER A 66 9.21 14.42 -9.82
CA SER A 66 10.40 14.95 -10.47
C SER A 66 11.51 13.90 -10.52
N SER A 67 11.99 13.65 -11.73
CA SER A 67 13.14 12.78 -11.95
C SER A 67 14.41 13.51 -11.57
N THR A 68 15.38 12.79 -11.02
CA THR A 68 16.75 13.31 -10.86
C THR A 68 17.50 13.37 -12.20
N ASP A 69 16.95 12.80 -13.27
CA ASP A 69 17.49 12.87 -14.62
C ASP A 69 17.04 14.18 -15.31
N PRO A 70 17.98 15.08 -15.66
CA PRO A 70 17.67 16.36 -16.28
C PRO A 70 16.95 16.26 -17.63
N THR A 71 17.05 15.12 -18.32
CA THR A 71 16.42 14.89 -19.62
C THR A 71 14.97 14.41 -19.52
N LEU A 72 14.56 13.97 -18.33
CA LEU A 72 13.20 13.54 -18.00
C LEU A 72 12.40 14.63 -17.25
N LEU A 73 13.02 15.76 -16.91
CA LEU A 73 12.44 16.92 -16.21
C LEU A 73 11.50 17.78 -17.09
N GLY A 74 10.86 17.19 -18.11
CA GLY A 74 10.03 17.93 -19.06
C GLY A 74 8.79 18.59 -18.42
N GLU A 75 8.27 18.00 -17.34
CA GLU A 75 7.10 18.50 -16.63
C GLU A 75 7.30 18.33 -15.12
N THR A 76 7.57 19.42 -14.40
CA THR A 76 7.56 19.47 -12.92
C THR A 76 6.12 19.56 -12.41
N ALA A 77 5.25 18.69 -12.91
CA ALA A 77 3.85 18.66 -12.51
C ALA A 77 3.70 17.70 -11.34
N ASP A 78 3.20 18.22 -10.21
CA ASP A 78 2.66 17.37 -9.17
C ASP A 78 1.59 16.47 -9.79
N VAL A 79 1.74 15.16 -9.61
CA VAL A 79 0.76 14.19 -10.08
C VAL A 79 -0.18 13.83 -8.95
N GLN A 80 -1.43 13.55 -9.32
CA GLN A 80 -2.49 13.24 -8.36
C GLN A 80 -3.32 12.04 -8.82
N GLY A 81 -4.02 11.41 -7.88
CA GLY A 81 -4.98 10.35 -8.12
C GLY A 81 -4.58 8.98 -7.58
N SER A 82 -5.54 8.07 -7.57
CA SER A 82 -5.34 6.69 -7.10
C SER A 82 -4.39 5.87 -7.98
N SER A 83 -4.12 6.28 -9.22
CA SER A 83 -3.05 5.68 -10.04
C SER A 83 -1.67 5.90 -9.42
N VAL A 84 -1.41 7.11 -8.91
CA VAL A 84 -0.18 7.45 -8.19
C VAL A 84 -0.08 6.64 -6.90
N ALA A 85 -1.16 6.62 -6.12
CA ALA A 85 -1.23 5.80 -4.90
C ALA A 85 -0.99 4.31 -5.19
N THR A 86 -1.53 3.78 -6.30
CA THR A 86 -1.33 2.39 -6.75
C THR A 86 0.12 2.11 -7.11
N ALA A 87 0.79 3.05 -7.80
CA ALA A 87 2.21 2.93 -8.15
C ALA A 87 3.07 2.89 -6.88
N ILE A 88 2.83 3.80 -5.93
CA ILE A 88 3.51 3.83 -4.63
C ILE A 88 3.30 2.51 -3.88
N ALA A 89 2.05 2.04 -3.78
CA ALA A 89 1.72 0.76 -3.15
C ALA A 89 2.51 -0.40 -3.78
N THR A 90 2.58 -0.42 -5.12
CA THR A 90 3.25 -1.49 -5.87
C THR A 90 4.76 -1.45 -5.64
N GLY A 91 5.35 -0.26 -5.58
CA GLY A 91 6.75 -0.06 -5.20
C GLY A 91 7.03 -0.61 -3.80
N VAL A 92 6.23 -0.22 -2.81
CA VAL A 92 6.39 -0.69 -1.42
C VAL A 92 6.26 -2.21 -1.32
N ALA A 93 5.26 -2.81 -1.97
CA ALA A 93 5.12 -4.27 -1.98
C ALA A 93 6.29 -4.97 -2.67
N SER A 94 6.84 -4.39 -3.72
CA SER A 94 8.03 -4.92 -4.39
C SER A 94 9.22 -4.96 -3.44
N VAL A 95 9.41 -3.90 -2.65
CA VAL A 95 10.47 -3.86 -1.61
C VAL A 95 10.20 -4.89 -0.51
N VAL A 96 8.97 -4.99 0.00
CA VAL A 96 8.57 -6.02 0.99
C VAL A 96 8.94 -7.43 0.50
N LEU A 97 8.56 -7.76 -0.74
CA LEU A 97 8.83 -9.07 -1.33
C LEU A 97 10.31 -9.32 -1.57
N ALA A 98 11.08 -8.30 -1.98
CA ALA A 98 12.52 -8.39 -2.14
C ALA A 98 13.21 -8.67 -0.79
N CYS A 99 12.89 -7.89 0.25
CA CYS A 99 13.43 -8.08 1.60
C CYS A 99 13.07 -9.45 2.16
N TYR A 100 11.84 -9.92 1.93
CA TYR A 100 11.41 -11.24 2.37
C TYR A 100 12.20 -12.35 1.68
N ARG A 101 12.45 -12.24 0.37
CA ARG A 101 13.30 -13.21 -0.34
C ARG A 101 14.72 -13.25 0.22
N LEU A 102 15.31 -12.10 0.53
CA LEU A 102 16.63 -12.02 1.14
C LEU A 102 16.65 -12.64 2.55
N ALA A 103 15.63 -12.38 3.37
CA ALA A 103 15.53 -12.94 4.71
C ALA A 103 15.29 -14.47 4.70
N ARG A 104 14.60 -14.99 3.68
CA ARG A 104 14.29 -16.43 3.50
C ARG A 104 15.48 -17.30 3.14
N GLU A 105 16.60 -16.74 2.73
CA GLU A 105 17.84 -17.53 2.57
C GLU A 105 18.31 -18.11 3.90
N ARG A 106 17.72 -17.68 5.04
CA ARG A 106 17.88 -18.30 6.36
C ARG A 106 16.91 -19.50 6.54
N PRO A 107 17.35 -20.60 7.17
CA PRO A 107 16.62 -21.87 7.22
C PRO A 107 15.30 -21.85 8.00
N ASP A 108 15.01 -20.82 8.79
CA ASP A 108 13.91 -20.83 9.77
C ASP A 108 12.62 -20.10 9.32
N GLN A 109 12.57 -19.56 8.10
CA GLN A 109 11.40 -18.80 7.65
C GLN A 109 10.29 -19.67 7.04
N ARG A 110 9.08 -19.52 7.59
CA ARG A 110 7.88 -20.20 7.08
C ARG A 110 7.49 -19.67 5.69
N PRO A 111 7.08 -20.55 4.75
CA PRO A 111 6.61 -20.10 3.45
C PRO A 111 5.25 -19.40 3.57
N SER A 112 5.23 -18.09 3.34
CA SER A 112 4.01 -17.31 3.11
C SER A 112 3.79 -17.03 1.62
N SER A 113 2.51 -16.95 1.20
CA SER A 113 2.14 -16.55 -0.16
C SER A 113 2.42 -15.05 -0.36
N PRO A 114 2.89 -14.61 -1.55
CA PRO A 114 3.20 -13.20 -1.78
C PRO A 114 2.03 -12.24 -1.50
N PRO A 115 0.77 -12.54 -1.93
CA PRO A 115 -0.37 -11.69 -1.59
C PRO A 115 -0.64 -11.61 -0.09
N SER A 116 -0.60 -12.73 0.63
CA SER A 116 -0.85 -12.76 2.09
C SER A 116 0.21 -11.96 2.85
N LEU A 117 1.47 -12.06 2.44
CA LEU A 117 2.56 -11.30 3.03
C LEU A 117 2.38 -9.80 2.84
N VAL A 118 2.11 -9.36 1.60
CA VAL A 118 1.88 -7.94 1.29
C VAL A 118 0.68 -7.42 2.08
N ASP A 119 -0.40 -8.19 2.18
CA ASP A 119 -1.58 -7.82 2.94
C ASP A 119 -1.27 -7.64 4.43
N ALA A 120 -0.56 -8.60 5.03
CA ALA A 120 -0.22 -8.54 6.44
C ALA A 120 0.74 -7.37 6.76
N CYS A 121 1.70 -7.07 5.87
CA CYS A 121 2.55 -5.90 5.98
C CYS A 121 1.75 -4.59 5.87
N PHE A 122 0.87 -4.46 4.87
CA PHE A 122 0.05 -3.27 4.68
C PHE A 122 -0.91 -3.06 5.85
N TYR A 123 -1.51 -4.14 6.36
CA TYR A 123 -2.32 -4.12 7.56
C TYR A 123 -1.53 -3.58 8.77
N ARG A 124 -0.30 -4.06 8.99
CA ARG A 124 0.56 -3.54 10.06
C ARG A 124 0.96 -2.08 9.89
N MET A 125 1.21 -1.64 8.65
CA MET A 125 1.49 -0.23 8.34
C MET A 125 0.26 0.66 8.48
N SER A 126 -0.92 0.07 8.68
CA SER A 126 -2.17 0.80 8.68
C SER A 126 -2.66 1.20 10.07
N GLU A 127 -3.31 2.35 10.14
CA GLU A 127 -4.17 2.72 11.26
C GLU A 127 -5.64 2.59 10.87
N PRO A 128 -6.52 2.11 11.77
CA PRO A 128 -7.95 2.22 11.57
C PRO A 128 -8.37 3.69 11.65
N LEU A 129 -9.00 4.20 10.59
CA LEU A 129 -9.66 5.51 10.64
C LEU A 129 -10.87 5.43 11.57
N ARG A 130 -10.82 6.16 12.70
CA ARG A 130 -11.98 6.35 13.58
C ARG A 130 -12.79 7.56 13.13
N LYS A 131 -13.97 7.34 12.56
CA LYS A 131 -15.04 8.37 12.51
C LYS A 131 -16.42 7.72 12.70
N GLY A 132 -17.17 8.22 13.68
CA GLY A 132 -18.61 7.98 13.83
C GLY A 132 -19.03 6.63 14.45
N LYS A 133 -20.33 6.51 14.77
CA LYS A 133 -20.97 5.34 15.43
C LYS A 133 -20.99 4.05 14.60
N ASP A 134 -20.47 4.06 13.37
CA ASP A 134 -20.33 2.86 12.52
C ASP A 134 -18.94 2.25 12.67
N GLN A 135 -18.73 1.58 13.81
CA GLN A 135 -17.49 0.84 14.09
C GLN A 135 -17.25 -0.37 13.16
N GLU A 136 -18.24 -0.78 12.36
CA GLU A 136 -18.14 -1.99 11.53
C GLU A 136 -17.32 -1.83 10.24
N ARG A 137 -16.93 -0.60 9.86
CA ARG A 137 -16.32 -0.33 8.54
C ARG A 137 -15.03 0.48 8.58
N ALA A 138 -14.15 0.22 9.55
CA ALA A 138 -12.85 0.90 9.59
C ALA A 138 -12.06 0.63 8.29
N ARG A 139 -11.67 1.72 7.60
CA ARG A 139 -10.73 1.69 6.47
C ARG A 139 -9.30 1.82 7.01
N LEU A 140 -8.35 1.23 6.29
CA LEU A 140 -6.95 1.09 6.73
C LEU A 140 -6.07 2.12 6.04
N LEU A 141 -5.70 3.16 6.79
CA LEU A 141 -4.79 4.21 6.32
C LEU A 141 -3.36 3.71 6.42
N VAL A 142 -2.74 3.39 5.29
CA VAL A 142 -1.35 2.95 5.26
C VAL A 142 -0.44 4.16 5.46
N LYS A 143 0.26 4.18 6.58
CA LYS A 143 1.26 5.20 6.91
C LYS A 143 2.65 4.60 6.72
N LEU A 144 3.25 4.88 5.57
CA LEU A 144 4.58 4.39 5.20
C LEU A 144 5.69 4.85 6.18
N ASN A 145 5.47 5.96 6.87
CA ASN A 145 6.41 6.52 7.85
C ASN A 145 6.23 6.00 9.28
N LYS A 146 5.10 5.33 9.59
CA LYS A 146 4.71 5.09 10.99
C LYS A 146 5.34 3.83 11.58
N LEU A 147 5.78 2.91 10.73
CA LEU A 147 6.73 1.90 11.15
C LEU A 147 7.99 2.15 10.38
N TYR A 148 9.12 2.11 11.08
CA TYR A 148 10.46 1.84 10.57
C TYR A 148 10.53 0.48 9.84
N PHE A 149 9.47 0.06 9.14
CA PHE A 149 9.35 -1.21 8.43
C PHE A 149 10.51 -1.37 7.47
N LEU A 150 10.88 -0.27 6.80
CA LEU A 150 12.20 -0.13 6.20
C LEU A 150 12.99 0.82 7.09
N PRO A 151 14.10 0.39 7.68
CA PRO A 151 15.00 1.28 8.38
C PRO A 151 15.63 2.26 7.38
N VAL A 152 15.05 3.46 7.28
CA VAL A 152 15.46 4.52 6.33
C VAL A 152 16.55 5.44 6.89
N GLY A 153 16.88 5.34 8.17
CA GLY A 153 17.94 6.14 8.80
C GLY A 153 19.30 5.48 8.64
N LYS A 154 20.30 6.25 8.20
CA LYS A 154 21.70 5.80 8.08
C LYS A 154 22.28 5.26 9.39
N ASP A 155 21.75 5.72 10.52
CA ASP A 155 22.19 5.34 11.87
C ASP A 155 21.32 4.24 12.51
N VAL A 156 20.33 3.70 11.77
CA VAL A 156 19.36 2.71 12.28
C VAL A 156 19.85 1.28 12.03
N ILE A 157 20.71 1.08 11.03
CA ILE A 157 21.29 -0.22 10.67
C ILE A 157 22.81 -0.08 10.76
N GLY A 158 23.46 -0.88 11.60
CA GLY A 158 24.92 -0.88 11.71
C GLY A 158 25.59 -1.52 10.50
N ASP A 159 25.03 -2.62 10.00
CA ASP A 159 25.49 -3.31 8.80
C ASP A 159 24.42 -4.17 8.09
N ALA A 160 24.80 -4.86 7.01
CA ALA A 160 23.89 -5.72 6.25
C ALA A 160 23.35 -6.92 7.06
N GLY A 161 24.10 -7.41 8.04
CA GLY A 161 23.68 -8.48 8.94
C GLY A 161 22.54 -8.02 9.85
N ASP A 162 22.70 -6.85 10.47
CA ASP A 162 21.67 -6.21 11.31
C ASP A 162 20.37 -6.00 10.53
N PHE A 163 20.47 -5.52 9.29
CA PHE A 163 19.30 -5.34 8.42
C PHE A 163 18.57 -6.65 8.17
N LEU A 164 19.29 -7.71 7.82
CA LEU A 164 18.68 -9.01 7.52
C LEU A 164 18.04 -9.64 8.76
N GLU A 165 18.64 -9.46 9.94
CA GLU A 165 18.07 -9.92 11.20
C GLU A 165 16.79 -9.16 11.54
N TYR A 166 16.82 -7.83 11.46
CA TYR A 166 15.64 -6.98 11.63
C TYR A 166 14.48 -7.38 10.69
N MET A 167 14.78 -7.56 9.40
CA MET A 167 13.76 -7.99 8.43
C MET A 167 13.25 -9.40 8.72
N ALA A 168 14.11 -10.32 9.16
CA ALA A 168 13.70 -11.67 9.50
C ALA A 168 12.75 -11.71 10.71
N GLU A 169 13.05 -10.95 11.77
CA GLU A 169 12.17 -10.78 12.93
C GLU A 169 10.82 -10.17 12.54
N LEU A 170 10.85 -9.12 11.72
CA LEU A 170 9.67 -8.46 11.22
C LEU A 170 8.77 -9.43 10.44
N PHE A 171 9.33 -10.27 9.58
CA PHE A 171 8.55 -11.25 8.82
C PHE A 171 8.04 -12.40 9.69
N ASN A 172 8.79 -12.85 10.69
CA ASN A 172 8.31 -13.85 11.66
C ASN A 172 7.15 -13.34 12.51
N LEU A 173 7.07 -12.02 12.72
CA LEU A 173 5.98 -11.38 13.46
C LEU A 173 4.70 -11.19 12.60
N VAL A 174 4.84 -11.26 11.28
CA VAL A 174 3.77 -10.98 10.29
C VAL A 174 3.25 -12.26 9.63
N CYS A 175 4.07 -13.31 9.52
CA CYS A 175 3.75 -14.64 8.96
C CYS A 175 3.41 -15.66 10.04
#